data_AF-A0AA37FBA9-F1
#
_entry.id   AF-A0AA37FBA9-F1
#
_cell.length_a   1.000
_cell.length_b   1.000
_cell.length_c   1.000
_cell.angle_alpha   90.00
_cell.angle_beta   90.00
_cell.angle_gamma   90.00
#
_symmetry.space_group_name_H-M   'P 1'
#
loop_
_entity.id
_entity.type
_entity.pdbx_description
1 polymer ?
#
loop_
_entity_poly.entity_id
_entity_poly.type
_entity_poly.pdbx_seq_one_letter_code
_entity_poly.pdbx_strand_id
1 'polypeptide(L)'
;MSSLPDLRFLLSINSENAWSDLLATLMNADQAITRSVLGIDAVGPLQIRREVSKSRGRKASDRPDLVVEANGQVVAVVEVKLLAGLGIEQLERYYRYVAEEDRDDCRFVAVSLQRIRLDTTHAQDWQNLTWEELIAPFVSSPVPWAATTATAWTSHIESQVPEVDGHTIWNQIDDIDLYLALRLRAAYMYDNVALPGGSSKAIREIGSGGLYVAIVDAPIPGSGYTVRWDATESLPTQEVGKLVDSSGLRGVDFRFFLVQQRVTSSKAFDWDHLALLWQEYLAQEDWIPWRPHPPRKTLQWEKDGVARLKALGAPAFLGAGYGEKQAKLSGEVEFGARFVLPPSTTLKEATEVLSRVAVIGSRMAQHATQPQGRL
;
A
#
# COMPACT_ATOMS: atom_id res chain seq x y z
N MET A 1 36.49 -20.61 2.66
CA MET A 1 35.31 -19.75 2.40
C MET A 1 35.33 -18.66 3.45
N SER A 2 35.55 -17.40 3.07
CA SER A 2 35.42 -16.28 4.01
C SER A 2 33.95 -16.11 4.36
N SER A 3 33.62 -16.02 5.65
CA SER A 3 32.27 -15.65 6.09
C SER A 3 31.88 -14.30 5.47
N LEU A 4 30.68 -14.21 4.90
CA LEU A 4 30.12 -12.94 4.45
C LEU A 4 30.08 -11.94 5.63
N PRO A 5 30.23 -10.63 5.37
CA PRO A 5 30.11 -9.63 6.43
C PRO A 5 28.72 -9.67 7.05
N ASP A 6 28.64 -9.61 8.39
CA ASP A 6 27.38 -9.44 9.11
C ASP A 6 26.95 -7.97 9.05
N LEU A 7 25.87 -7.71 8.31
CA LEU A 7 25.40 -6.36 8.02
C LEU A 7 24.30 -5.87 8.96
N ARG A 8 23.85 -6.69 9.93
CA ARG A 8 22.68 -6.39 10.77
C ARG A 8 22.78 -5.06 11.53
N PHE A 9 24.00 -4.63 11.86
CA PHE A 9 24.25 -3.35 12.56
C PHE A 9 24.51 -2.18 11.62
N LEU A 10 24.86 -2.45 10.35
CA LEU A 10 25.14 -1.43 9.34
C LEU A 10 23.88 -1.06 8.53
N LEU A 11 23.06 -2.07 8.24
CA LEU A 11 21.89 -1.99 7.36
C LEU A 11 20.66 -2.61 8.01
N SER A 12 20.16 -1.98 9.07
CA SER A 12 18.81 -2.34 9.53
C SER A 12 17.80 -2.13 8.39
N ILE A 13 16.87 -3.07 8.23
CA ILE A 13 15.80 -2.98 7.21
C ILE A 13 14.90 -1.75 7.39
N ASN A 14 14.94 -1.13 8.59
CA ASN A 14 14.17 0.07 8.91
C ASN A 14 14.91 1.38 8.54
N SER A 15 16.13 1.31 8.00
CA SER A 15 16.99 2.48 7.74
C SER A 15 17.12 2.80 6.23
N GLU A 16 16.04 3.28 5.62
CA GLU A 16 15.99 3.57 4.16
C GLU A 16 17.14 4.47 3.69
N ASN A 17 17.52 5.48 4.49
CA ASN A 17 18.65 6.34 4.17
C ASN A 17 19.95 5.54 4.05
N ALA A 18 20.27 4.65 5.01
CA ALA A 18 21.48 3.83 4.96
C ALA A 18 21.50 2.90 3.73
N TRP A 19 20.35 2.39 3.33
CA TRP A 19 20.22 1.60 2.12
C TRP A 19 20.47 2.44 0.86
N SER A 20 19.91 3.66 0.78
CA SER A 20 20.18 4.58 -0.33
C SER A 20 21.66 5.01 -0.40
N ASP A 21 22.30 5.28 0.75
CA ASP A 21 23.73 5.60 0.90
C ASP A 21 24.60 4.54 0.25
N LEU A 22 24.36 3.30 0.64
CA LEU A 22 25.19 2.22 0.17
C LEU A 22 24.85 1.86 -1.28
N LEU A 23 23.59 1.95 -1.71
CA LEU A 23 23.21 1.73 -3.11
C LEU A 23 23.96 2.70 -4.02
N ALA A 24 24.02 3.98 -3.65
CA ALA A 24 24.79 4.98 -4.40
C ALA A 24 26.27 4.58 -4.51
N THR A 25 26.84 4.02 -3.44
CA THR A 25 28.22 3.55 -3.39
C THR A 25 28.44 2.35 -4.32
N LEU A 26 27.50 1.40 -4.33
CA LEU A 26 27.52 0.24 -5.22
C LEU A 26 27.38 0.65 -6.69
N MET A 27 26.46 1.57 -6.99
CA MET A 27 26.25 2.10 -8.34
C MET A 27 27.49 2.84 -8.87
N ASN A 28 28.19 3.58 -7.99
CA ASN A 28 29.41 4.27 -8.37
C ASN A 28 30.59 3.31 -8.61
N ALA A 29 30.61 2.17 -7.91
CA ALA A 29 31.65 1.15 -8.06
C ALA A 29 31.60 0.46 -9.43
N ASP A 30 30.40 0.20 -9.94
CA ASP A 30 30.18 -0.45 -11.22
C ASP A 30 29.11 0.27 -12.04
N GLN A 31 29.57 1.25 -12.81
CA GLN A 31 28.69 2.06 -13.65
C GLN A 31 28.13 1.25 -14.84
N ALA A 32 28.82 0.20 -15.30
CA ALA A 32 28.32 -0.62 -16.41
C ALA A 32 27.08 -1.42 -15.97
N ILE A 33 27.13 -2.01 -14.78
CA ILE A 33 25.97 -2.70 -14.21
C ILE A 33 24.86 -1.69 -13.89
N THR A 34 25.19 -0.54 -13.30
CA THR A 34 24.21 0.52 -13.03
C THR A 34 23.41 0.91 -14.27
N ARG A 35 24.09 1.07 -15.41
CA ARG A 35 23.45 1.37 -16.69
C ARG A 35 22.48 0.29 -17.12
N SER A 36 22.93 -0.96 -17.07
CA SER A 36 22.13 -2.12 -17.45
C SER A 36 20.85 -2.21 -16.61
N VAL A 37 20.98 -2.10 -15.29
CA VAL A 37 19.87 -2.32 -14.36
C VAL A 37 18.85 -1.19 -14.36
N LEU A 38 19.31 0.06 -14.54
CA LEU A 38 18.41 1.21 -14.63
C LEU A 38 17.92 1.48 -16.06
N GLY A 39 18.42 0.74 -17.07
CA GLY A 39 18.08 0.98 -18.47
C GLY A 39 18.57 2.32 -19.01
N ILE A 40 19.76 2.78 -18.59
CA ILE A 40 20.32 4.09 -18.99
C ILE A 40 21.14 3.95 -20.27
N ASP A 41 20.63 4.54 -21.35
CA ASP A 41 21.25 4.52 -22.68
C ASP A 41 22.34 5.60 -22.89
N ALA A 42 22.30 6.68 -22.09
CA ALA A 42 23.17 7.84 -22.27
C ALA A 42 24.66 7.49 -22.18
N VAL A 43 25.53 7.96 -23.08
CA VAL A 43 26.96 7.59 -23.05
C VAL A 43 27.77 8.54 -22.15
N GLY A 44 28.78 8.03 -21.45
CA GLY A 44 29.72 8.85 -20.65
C GLY A 44 29.89 8.36 -19.20
N PRO A 45 30.64 9.10 -18.36
CA PRO A 45 30.70 8.80 -16.93
C PRO A 45 29.38 9.16 -16.24
N LEU A 46 28.93 8.29 -15.33
CA LEU A 46 27.79 8.58 -14.46
C LEU A 46 28.26 9.36 -13.23
N GLN A 47 27.44 10.33 -12.80
CA GLN A 47 27.51 10.94 -11.48
C GLN A 47 26.27 10.53 -10.69
N ILE A 48 26.47 9.78 -9.60
CA ILE A 48 25.39 9.40 -8.69
C ILE A 48 25.38 10.38 -7.53
N ARG A 49 24.24 11.04 -7.30
CA ARG A 49 24.08 12.02 -6.24
C ARG A 49 22.90 11.66 -5.35
N ARG A 50 23.03 11.99 -4.07
CA ARG A 50 22.06 11.65 -3.02
C ARG A 50 21.34 12.88 -2.53
N GLU A 51 20.04 12.74 -2.25
CA GLU A 51 19.19 13.75 -1.61
C GLU A 51 19.36 15.18 -2.19
N VAL A 52 19.55 15.29 -3.51
CA VAL A 52 19.86 16.58 -4.14
C VAL A 52 18.59 17.40 -4.33
N SER A 53 18.64 18.64 -3.85
CA SER A 53 17.58 19.63 -4.05
C SER A 53 17.97 20.63 -5.14
N LYS A 54 17.02 21.00 -6.02
CA LYS A 54 17.18 22.17 -6.90
C LYS A 54 16.78 23.46 -6.17
N SER A 55 15.91 23.36 -5.16
CA SER A 55 15.51 24.49 -4.33
C SER A 55 16.58 24.86 -3.27
N ARG A 56 16.75 26.16 -3.00
CA ARG A 56 17.61 26.66 -1.90
C ARG A 56 16.79 26.77 -0.61
N GLY A 57 17.09 25.97 0.41
CA GLY A 57 16.45 26.07 1.72
C GLY A 57 16.64 24.85 2.63
N ARG A 58 16.33 25.00 3.93
CA ARG A 58 16.48 23.96 4.98
C ARG A 58 15.44 22.84 4.92
N LYS A 59 14.37 22.99 4.13
CA LYS A 59 13.29 22.00 3.95
C LYS A 59 12.86 21.94 2.48
N ALA A 60 13.76 21.44 1.66
CA ALA A 60 13.48 21.17 0.26
C ALA A 60 12.73 19.84 0.17
N SER A 61 11.45 19.88 -0.18
CA SER A 61 10.63 18.68 -0.39
C SER A 61 10.93 18.00 -1.73
N ASP A 62 11.68 18.65 -2.62
CA ASP A 62 12.08 18.22 -3.97
C ASP A 62 13.37 17.39 -3.99
N ARG A 63 13.62 16.54 -2.98
CA ARG A 63 14.84 15.73 -2.88
C ARG A 63 14.54 14.25 -3.15
N PRO A 64 14.76 13.75 -4.37
CA PRO A 64 14.77 12.32 -4.62
C PRO A 64 15.89 11.64 -3.82
N ASP A 65 15.71 10.38 -3.47
CA ASP A 65 16.74 9.61 -2.76
C ASP A 65 18.05 9.58 -3.57
N LEU A 66 17.97 9.24 -4.86
CA LEU A 66 19.10 9.27 -5.79
C LEU A 66 18.76 9.97 -7.12
N VAL A 67 19.74 10.70 -7.63
CA VAL A 67 19.74 11.30 -8.97
C VAL A 67 21.00 10.83 -9.69
N VAL A 68 20.84 10.29 -10.90
CA VAL A 68 21.94 9.87 -11.77
C VAL A 68 22.06 10.85 -12.92
N GLU A 69 23.25 11.42 -13.09
CA GLU A 69 23.56 12.36 -14.16
C GLU A 69 24.57 11.75 -15.15
N ALA A 70 24.41 12.02 -16.44
CA ALA A 70 25.41 11.76 -17.47
C ALA A 70 25.65 13.05 -18.27
N ASN A 71 26.90 13.49 -18.39
CA ASN A 71 27.28 14.74 -19.08
C ASN A 71 26.50 15.99 -18.61
N GLY A 72 26.11 16.04 -17.33
CA GLY A 72 25.36 17.15 -16.75
C GLY A 72 23.84 17.09 -16.93
N GLN A 73 23.30 16.09 -17.62
CA GLN A 73 21.88 15.83 -17.78
C GLN A 73 21.42 14.75 -16.78
N VAL A 74 20.23 14.89 -16.21
CA VAL A 74 19.63 13.86 -15.34
C VAL A 74 19.10 12.73 -16.22
N VAL A 75 19.63 11.52 -16.03
CA VAL A 75 19.28 10.33 -16.84
C VAL A 75 18.54 9.26 -16.03
N ALA A 76 18.59 9.33 -14.70
CA ALA A 76 17.69 8.56 -13.86
C ALA A 76 17.38 9.28 -12.54
N VAL A 77 16.18 9.03 -12.02
CA VAL A 77 15.74 9.39 -10.67
C VAL A 77 15.28 8.10 -9.99
N VAL A 78 15.87 7.80 -8.84
CA VAL A 78 15.57 6.58 -8.08
C VAL A 78 15.03 6.94 -6.71
N GLU A 79 13.85 6.44 -6.38
CA GLU A 79 13.24 6.52 -5.06
C GLU A 79 13.27 5.13 -4.43
N VAL A 80 13.86 5.00 -3.24
CA VAL A 80 13.96 3.71 -2.57
C VAL A 80 13.00 3.63 -1.39
N LYS A 81 12.37 2.47 -1.24
CA LYS A 81 11.51 2.14 -0.11
C LYS A 81 11.84 0.73 0.35
N LEU A 82 11.81 0.53 1.66
CA LEU A 82 11.85 -0.80 2.25
C LEU A 82 10.53 -1.04 2.96
N LEU A 83 10.24 -0.20 3.95
CA LEU A 83 9.07 -0.33 4.81
C LEU A 83 8.14 0.87 4.74
N ALA A 84 8.64 2.05 4.39
CA ALA A 84 7.79 3.21 4.21
C ALA A 84 6.93 3.05 2.95
N GLY A 85 5.75 3.68 2.97
CA GLY A 85 4.95 3.90 1.78
C GLY A 85 5.46 5.11 0.97
N LEU A 86 4.79 5.38 -0.13
CA LEU A 86 4.98 6.61 -0.90
C LEU A 86 4.03 7.70 -0.42
N GLY A 87 4.54 8.92 -0.29
CA GLY A 87 3.66 10.08 -0.14
C GLY A 87 2.83 10.31 -1.41
N ILE A 88 1.58 10.76 -1.26
CA ILE A 88 0.57 10.91 -2.33
C ILE A 88 1.09 11.67 -3.57
N GLU A 89 1.96 12.66 -3.39
CA GLU A 89 2.50 13.49 -4.49
C GLU A 89 4.03 13.35 -4.63
N GLN A 90 4.63 12.36 -3.96
CA GLN A 90 6.07 12.25 -3.89
C GLN A 90 6.70 12.00 -5.25
N LEU A 91 6.19 10.99 -5.97
CA LEU A 91 6.70 10.62 -7.29
C LEU A 91 6.42 11.70 -8.34
N GLU A 92 5.24 12.32 -8.31
CA GLU A 92 4.90 13.44 -9.20
C GLU A 92 5.82 14.64 -8.99
N ARG A 93 6.18 14.94 -7.74
CA ARG A 93 7.10 16.02 -7.41
C ARG A 93 8.50 15.75 -7.95
N TYR A 94 8.97 14.51 -7.87
CA TYR A 94 10.27 14.11 -8.40
C TYR A 94 10.27 13.97 -9.93
N TYR A 95 9.13 13.65 -10.54
CA TYR A 95 8.97 13.78 -11.98
C TYR A 95 9.20 15.23 -12.46
N ARG A 96 8.64 16.20 -11.71
CA ARG A 96 8.86 17.64 -11.96
C ARG A 96 10.26 18.13 -11.60
N TYR A 97 11.09 17.33 -10.92
CA TYR A 97 12.50 17.65 -10.67
C TYR A 97 13.28 17.71 -11.97
N VAL A 98 12.96 16.85 -12.94
CA VAL A 98 13.64 16.75 -14.24
C VAL A 98 13.09 17.83 -15.19
N ALA A 99 13.98 18.47 -15.95
CA ALA A 99 13.61 19.46 -16.96
C ALA A 99 12.72 18.79 -18.01
N GLU A 100 11.72 19.51 -18.54
CA GLU A 100 10.68 18.90 -19.38
C GLU A 100 11.26 18.27 -20.64
N GLU A 101 12.24 18.93 -21.24
CA GLU A 101 13.01 18.48 -22.40
C GLU A 101 13.84 17.20 -22.15
N ASP A 102 14.13 16.87 -20.90
CA ASP A 102 14.97 15.72 -20.52
C ASP A 102 14.14 14.51 -20.03
N ARG A 103 12.82 14.66 -19.85
CA ARG A 103 12.00 13.62 -19.18
C ARG A 103 11.89 12.34 -19.98
N ASP A 104 11.76 12.44 -21.29
CA ASP A 104 11.60 11.27 -22.17
C ASP A 104 12.86 10.39 -22.18
N ASP A 105 14.03 10.99 -21.96
CA ASP A 105 15.33 10.30 -21.88
C ASP A 105 15.69 9.88 -20.44
N CYS A 106 14.88 10.25 -19.45
CA CYS A 106 15.12 9.97 -18.04
C CYS A 106 14.37 8.73 -17.56
N ARG A 107 15.04 7.91 -16.76
CA ARG A 107 14.46 6.72 -16.12
C ARG A 107 13.96 7.06 -14.72
N PHE A 108 12.67 6.89 -14.47
CA PHE A 108 12.08 7.06 -13.13
C PHE A 108 11.85 5.69 -12.51
N VAL A 109 12.56 5.38 -11.42
CA VAL A 109 12.56 4.05 -10.81
C VAL A 109 12.18 4.14 -9.34
N ALA A 110 11.13 3.42 -8.96
CA ALA A 110 10.78 3.19 -7.57
C ALA A 110 11.28 1.80 -7.17
N VAL A 111 12.05 1.72 -6.09
CA VAL A 111 12.65 0.48 -5.60
C VAL A 111 11.93 0.01 -4.35
N SER A 112 11.46 -1.23 -4.31
CA SER A 112 10.87 -1.85 -3.13
C SER A 112 11.40 -3.27 -2.90
N LEU A 113 11.11 -3.89 -1.76
CA LEU A 113 11.43 -5.31 -1.58
C LEU A 113 10.53 -6.18 -2.47
N GLN A 114 11.01 -7.28 -3.02
CA GLN A 114 10.24 -8.14 -3.93
C GLN A 114 8.91 -8.62 -3.34
N ARG A 115 8.92 -8.94 -2.04
CA ARG A 115 7.75 -9.42 -1.30
C ARG A 115 6.87 -8.30 -0.78
N ILE A 116 7.25 -7.05 -1.03
CA ILE A 116 6.56 -5.86 -0.57
C ILE A 116 6.22 -4.99 -1.77
N ARG A 117 4.94 -4.95 -2.12
CA ARG A 117 4.44 -4.08 -3.18
C ARG A 117 4.49 -2.62 -2.76
N LEU A 118 4.91 -1.77 -3.68
CA LEU A 118 4.76 -0.33 -3.63
C LEU A 118 3.71 0.08 -4.67
N ASP A 119 2.68 0.81 -4.24
CA ASP A 119 1.63 1.27 -5.16
C ASP A 119 2.09 2.54 -5.90
N THR A 120 2.51 2.39 -7.15
CA THR A 120 2.87 3.50 -8.05
C THR A 120 1.82 3.73 -9.14
N THR A 121 0.60 3.20 -9.00
CA THR A 121 -0.43 3.28 -10.06
C THR A 121 -0.80 4.71 -10.46
N HIS A 122 -0.61 5.68 -9.55
CA HIS A 122 -0.81 7.10 -9.80
C HIS A 122 0.33 7.77 -10.59
N ALA A 123 1.50 7.13 -10.67
CA ALA A 123 2.73 7.67 -11.27
C ALA A 123 3.15 6.82 -12.48
N GLN A 124 2.45 6.97 -13.60
CA GLN A 124 2.56 6.09 -14.78
C GLN A 124 3.97 6.03 -15.40
N ASP A 125 4.74 7.10 -15.28
CA ASP A 125 6.11 7.18 -15.80
C ASP A 125 7.15 6.45 -14.93
N TRP A 126 6.74 6.00 -13.73
CA TRP A 126 7.62 5.31 -12.78
C TRP A 126 7.57 3.80 -12.96
N GLN A 127 8.75 3.21 -13.12
CA GLN A 127 8.95 1.77 -13.15
C GLN A 127 9.19 1.25 -11.73
N ASN A 128 8.59 0.12 -11.37
CA ASN A 128 8.93 -0.58 -10.14
C ASN A 128 10.05 -1.57 -10.41
N LEU A 129 11.10 -1.49 -9.59
CA LEU A 129 12.18 -2.46 -9.53
C LEU A 129 12.27 -3.00 -8.11
N THR A 130 12.62 -4.26 -7.94
CA THR A 130 12.85 -4.80 -6.59
C THR A 130 14.31 -4.61 -6.16
N TRP A 131 14.57 -4.51 -4.85
CA TRP A 131 15.94 -4.50 -4.33
C TRP A 131 16.73 -5.73 -4.79
N GLU A 132 16.07 -6.88 -4.81
CA GLU A 132 16.61 -8.16 -5.26
C GLU A 132 17.00 -8.09 -6.75
N GLU A 133 16.14 -7.56 -7.62
CA GLU A 133 16.47 -7.34 -9.04
C GLU A 133 17.55 -6.28 -9.24
N LEU A 134 17.55 -5.22 -8.43
CA LEU A 134 18.51 -4.12 -8.51
C LEU A 134 19.92 -4.57 -8.15
N ILE A 135 20.06 -5.37 -7.09
CA ILE A 135 21.35 -5.79 -6.54
C ILE A 135 21.89 -7.03 -7.26
N ALA A 136 21.03 -7.95 -7.71
CA ALA A 136 21.46 -9.26 -8.23
C ALA A 136 22.56 -9.18 -9.30
N PRO A 137 22.51 -8.26 -10.27
CA PRO A 137 23.56 -8.15 -11.28
C PRO A 137 24.94 -7.79 -10.71
N PHE A 138 25.00 -6.99 -9.62
CA PHE A 138 26.25 -6.57 -8.99
C PHE A 138 27.03 -7.73 -8.35
N VAL A 139 26.41 -8.88 -8.10
CA VAL A 139 27.09 -10.11 -7.65
C VAL A 139 28.16 -10.55 -8.65
N SER A 140 28.00 -10.22 -9.93
CA SER A 140 28.96 -10.53 -11.00
C SER A 140 29.91 -9.35 -11.31
N SER A 141 29.95 -8.30 -10.48
CA SER A 141 30.81 -7.15 -10.71
C SER A 141 32.29 -7.55 -10.73
N PRO A 142 33.09 -7.02 -11.68
CA PRO A 142 34.54 -7.19 -11.65
C PRO A 142 35.20 -6.46 -10.46
N VAL A 143 34.47 -5.61 -9.73
CA VAL A 143 34.93 -4.97 -8.50
C VAL A 143 34.66 -5.92 -7.31
N PRO A 144 35.69 -6.57 -6.72
CA PRO A 144 35.46 -7.71 -5.81
C PRO A 144 34.66 -7.36 -4.55
N TRP A 145 34.85 -6.16 -4.01
CA TRP A 145 34.08 -5.73 -2.83
C TRP A 145 32.62 -5.47 -3.20
N ALA A 146 32.32 -4.93 -4.38
CA ALA A 146 30.96 -4.69 -4.85
C ALA A 146 30.20 -6.02 -5.00
N ALA A 147 30.83 -7.01 -5.63
CA ALA A 147 30.28 -8.37 -5.74
C ALA A 147 30.02 -9.03 -4.37
N THR A 148 30.99 -8.91 -3.46
CA THR A 148 30.87 -9.46 -2.09
C THR A 148 29.76 -8.78 -1.31
N THR A 149 29.67 -7.45 -1.41
CA THR A 149 28.62 -6.64 -0.76
C THR A 149 27.24 -6.97 -1.31
N ALA A 150 27.08 -7.04 -2.64
CA ALA A 150 25.82 -7.43 -3.28
C ALA A 150 25.35 -8.81 -2.80
N THR A 151 26.26 -9.80 -2.76
CA THR A 151 25.97 -11.15 -2.23
C THR A 151 25.52 -11.10 -0.76
N ALA A 152 26.22 -10.32 0.07
CA ALA A 152 25.86 -10.18 1.48
C ALA A 152 24.50 -9.50 1.66
N TRP A 153 24.14 -8.55 0.79
CA TRP A 153 22.86 -7.83 0.88
C TRP A 153 21.69 -8.71 0.48
N THR A 154 21.82 -9.47 -0.61
CA THR A 154 20.80 -10.44 -1.00
C THR A 154 20.53 -11.41 0.15
N SER A 155 21.59 -12.00 0.72
CA SER A 155 21.44 -12.90 1.87
C SER A 155 20.86 -12.19 3.11
N HIS A 156 21.22 -10.91 3.33
CA HIS A 156 20.67 -10.14 4.44
C HIS A 156 19.17 -9.88 4.27
N ILE A 157 18.73 -9.44 3.08
CA ILE A 157 17.31 -9.24 2.76
C ILE A 157 16.53 -10.55 2.95
N GLU A 158 17.01 -11.66 2.38
CA GLU A 158 16.39 -12.98 2.53
C GLU A 158 16.24 -13.38 4.00
N SER A 159 17.22 -13.06 4.85
CA SER A 159 17.18 -13.37 6.28
C SER A 159 16.27 -12.47 7.11
N GLN A 160 15.99 -11.24 6.65
CA GLN A 160 15.20 -10.25 7.38
C GLN A 160 13.75 -10.16 6.89
N VAL A 161 13.50 -10.54 5.64
CA VAL A 161 12.18 -10.46 4.98
C VAL A 161 11.65 -11.88 4.83
N PRO A 162 10.95 -12.41 5.85
CA PRO A 162 10.49 -13.80 5.87
C PRO A 162 9.54 -14.11 4.71
N GLU A 163 9.43 -15.39 4.40
CA GLU A 163 8.34 -15.88 3.56
C GLU A 163 7.05 -15.93 4.37
N VAL A 164 5.96 -15.50 3.73
CA VAL A 164 4.61 -15.70 4.22
C VAL A 164 3.84 -16.52 3.20
N ASP A 165 3.03 -17.45 3.69
CA ASP A 165 2.26 -18.37 2.88
C ASP A 165 0.83 -18.54 3.44
N GLY A 166 0.05 -19.40 2.80
CA GLY A 166 -1.33 -19.66 3.24
C GLY A 166 -1.46 -20.24 4.64
N HIS A 167 -0.41 -20.88 5.19
CA HIS A 167 -0.40 -21.47 6.52
C HIS A 167 0.02 -20.49 7.61
N THR A 168 0.61 -19.36 7.23
CA THR A 168 1.03 -18.31 8.14
C THR A 168 -0.16 -17.81 8.96
N ILE A 169 -0.05 -17.84 10.29
CA ILE A 169 -1.07 -17.34 11.21
C ILE A 169 -0.87 -15.83 11.44
N TRP A 170 -1.97 -15.10 11.52
CA TRP A 170 -1.99 -13.63 11.57
C TRP A 170 -1.19 -13.04 12.74
N ASN A 171 -1.27 -13.62 13.94
CA ASN A 171 -0.53 -13.13 15.11
C ASN A 171 0.73 -13.92 15.46
N GLN A 172 1.12 -14.93 14.67
CA GLN A 172 2.39 -15.63 14.87
C GLN A 172 3.50 -14.87 14.17
N ILE A 173 4.11 -13.92 14.89
CA ILE A 173 5.27 -13.16 14.41
C ILE A 173 6.35 -13.35 15.44
N ASP A 174 7.40 -14.06 15.04
CA ASP A 174 8.58 -14.32 15.85
C ASP A 174 9.78 -13.67 15.14
N ASP A 175 10.65 -12.98 15.88
CA ASP A 175 11.96 -12.50 15.40
C ASP A 175 11.98 -11.54 14.19
N ILE A 176 10.84 -10.91 13.85
CA ILE A 176 10.71 -9.95 12.74
C ILE A 176 10.03 -8.66 13.23
N ASP A 177 10.34 -7.54 12.57
CA ASP A 177 9.62 -6.29 12.78
C ASP A 177 8.10 -6.46 12.56
N LEU A 178 7.31 -6.04 13.54
CA LEU A 178 5.86 -6.20 13.57
C LEU A 178 5.17 -5.56 12.36
N TYR A 179 5.62 -4.39 11.91
CA TYR A 179 5.02 -3.69 10.77
C TYR A 179 5.40 -4.37 9.45
N LEU A 180 6.65 -4.80 9.31
CA LEU A 180 7.08 -5.60 8.16
C LEU A 180 6.23 -6.87 8.03
N ALA A 181 6.05 -7.62 9.11
CA ALA A 181 5.25 -8.83 9.10
C ALA A 181 3.79 -8.55 8.70
N LEU A 182 3.15 -7.52 9.26
CA LEU A 182 1.78 -7.15 8.87
C LEU A 182 1.68 -6.66 7.42
N ARG A 183 2.70 -5.96 6.91
CA ARG A 183 2.77 -5.55 5.50
C ARG A 183 2.89 -6.75 4.56
N LEU A 184 3.74 -7.72 4.88
CA LEU A 184 3.87 -8.98 4.11
C LEU A 184 2.55 -9.74 4.06
N ARG A 185 1.81 -9.80 5.18
CA ARG A 185 0.48 -10.43 5.22
C ARG A 185 -0.55 -9.71 4.35
N ALA A 186 -0.55 -8.38 4.35
CA ALA A 186 -1.40 -7.59 3.46
C ALA A 186 -1.02 -7.81 1.98
N ALA A 187 0.28 -7.87 1.67
CA ALA A 187 0.77 -8.19 0.32
C ALA A 187 0.35 -9.59 -0.12
N TYR A 188 0.44 -10.59 0.75
CA TYR A 188 -0.05 -11.94 0.47
C TYR A 188 -1.53 -11.95 0.12
N MET A 189 -2.39 -11.30 0.93
CA MET A 189 -3.83 -11.22 0.65
C MET A 189 -4.10 -10.50 -0.68
N TYR A 190 -3.38 -9.41 -0.94
CA TYR A 190 -3.45 -8.71 -2.22
C TYR A 190 -3.10 -9.62 -3.39
N ASP A 191 -2.00 -10.38 -3.32
CA ASP A 191 -1.57 -11.23 -4.44
C ASP A 191 -2.52 -12.40 -4.67
N ASN A 192 -3.11 -12.96 -3.60
CA ASN A 192 -3.89 -14.20 -3.64
C ASN A 192 -5.42 -14.00 -3.66
N VAL A 193 -5.94 -12.78 -3.47
CA VAL A 193 -7.38 -12.54 -3.55
C VAL A 193 -7.91 -12.81 -4.95
N ALA A 194 -8.98 -13.58 -5.05
CA ALA A 194 -9.68 -13.80 -6.31
C ALA A 194 -10.49 -12.54 -6.68
N LEU A 195 -10.23 -11.99 -7.87
CA LEU A 195 -10.91 -10.80 -8.37
C LEU A 195 -12.06 -11.18 -9.30
N PRO A 196 -13.30 -10.85 -8.95
CA PRO A 196 -14.42 -10.98 -9.87
C PRO A 196 -14.31 -9.95 -11.00
N GLY A 197 -14.93 -10.23 -12.14
CA GLY A 197 -14.88 -9.35 -13.31
C GLY A 197 -15.43 -7.95 -13.03
N GLY A 198 -14.69 -6.93 -13.46
CA GLY A 198 -15.04 -5.51 -13.25
C GLY A 198 -14.51 -4.90 -11.94
N SER A 199 -13.91 -5.71 -11.07
CA SER A 199 -13.29 -5.26 -9.82
C SER A 199 -11.79 -5.06 -9.99
N SER A 200 -11.22 -4.21 -9.14
CA SER A 200 -9.79 -3.96 -9.04
C SER A 200 -9.31 -4.25 -7.61
N LYS A 201 -7.99 -4.43 -7.45
CA LYS A 201 -7.36 -4.51 -6.13
C LYS A 201 -6.29 -3.44 -5.99
N ALA A 202 -6.11 -2.99 -4.75
CA ALA A 202 -5.04 -2.10 -4.36
C ALA A 202 -4.45 -2.54 -3.02
N ILE A 203 -3.23 -2.09 -2.73
CA ILE A 203 -2.62 -2.20 -1.42
C ILE A 203 -2.14 -0.81 -1.01
N ARG A 204 -2.50 -0.37 0.19
CA ARG A 204 -2.22 1.01 0.63
C ARG A 204 -1.78 1.04 2.07
N GLU A 205 -0.90 1.99 2.40
CA GLU A 205 -0.62 2.31 3.80
C GLU A 205 -1.84 3.01 4.41
N ILE A 206 -2.21 2.62 5.63
CA ILE A 206 -3.30 3.24 6.39
C ILE A 206 -2.76 4.15 7.50
N GLY A 207 -3.22 5.40 7.47
CA GLY A 207 -2.76 6.43 8.40
C GLY A 207 -1.29 6.77 8.18
N SER A 208 -0.60 7.16 9.26
CA SER A 208 0.79 7.63 9.24
C SER A 208 1.72 6.72 10.04
N GLY A 209 1.68 5.40 9.83
CA GLY A 209 2.49 4.52 10.68
C GLY A 209 2.60 3.06 10.27
N GLY A 210 2.64 2.76 8.97
CA GLY A 210 3.22 1.51 8.50
C GLY A 210 2.31 0.28 8.50
N LEU A 211 1.04 0.40 8.86
CA LEU A 211 0.05 -0.66 8.59
C LEU A 211 -0.43 -0.56 7.14
N TYR A 212 -0.70 -1.72 6.54
CA TYR A 212 -1.16 -1.82 5.16
C TYR A 212 -2.50 -2.55 5.08
N VAL A 213 -3.33 -2.09 4.15
CA VAL A 213 -4.63 -2.67 3.85
C VAL A 213 -4.62 -3.28 2.45
N ALA A 214 -5.15 -4.50 2.33
CA ALA A 214 -5.51 -5.08 1.05
C ALA A 214 -6.94 -4.68 0.70
N ILE A 215 -7.13 -4.06 -0.46
CA ILE A 215 -8.41 -3.49 -0.91
C ILE A 215 -8.88 -4.20 -2.17
N VAL A 216 -10.17 -4.49 -2.25
CA VAL A 216 -10.89 -4.81 -3.48
C VAL A 216 -11.98 -3.77 -3.70
N ASP A 217 -11.90 -3.08 -4.84
CA ASP A 217 -12.85 -2.06 -5.27
C ASP A 217 -13.69 -2.60 -6.44
N ALA A 218 -15.01 -2.45 -6.34
CA ALA A 218 -15.96 -2.75 -7.39
C ALA A 218 -16.74 -1.46 -7.74
N PRO A 219 -16.32 -0.72 -8.80
CA PRO A 219 -16.97 0.52 -9.19
C PRO A 219 -18.42 0.29 -9.61
N ILE A 220 -19.32 1.18 -9.19
CA ILE A 220 -20.71 1.19 -9.63
C ILE A 220 -20.81 2.09 -10.89
N PRO A 221 -21.04 1.53 -12.09
CA PRO A 221 -21.04 2.33 -13.31
C PRO A 221 -22.09 3.46 -13.26
N GLY A 222 -21.65 4.68 -13.54
CA GLY A 222 -22.52 5.85 -13.66
C GLY A 222 -22.97 6.53 -12.36
N SER A 223 -22.59 6.06 -11.18
CA SER A 223 -23.09 6.61 -9.90
C SER A 223 -22.06 7.40 -9.08
N GLY A 224 -20.78 7.39 -9.47
CA GLY A 224 -19.69 7.99 -8.66
C GLY A 224 -19.42 7.24 -7.35
N TYR A 225 -20.04 6.07 -7.17
CA TYR A 225 -19.83 5.19 -6.04
C TYR A 225 -19.00 3.96 -6.40
N THR A 226 -18.33 3.42 -5.40
CA THR A 226 -17.60 2.15 -5.45
C THR A 226 -17.98 1.32 -4.24
N VAL A 227 -18.22 0.03 -4.43
CA VAL A 227 -18.29 -0.93 -3.32
C VAL A 227 -16.88 -1.37 -2.98
N ARG A 228 -16.43 -1.08 -1.77
CA ARG A 228 -15.09 -1.39 -1.28
C ARG A 228 -15.15 -2.48 -0.21
N TRP A 229 -14.29 -3.48 -0.37
CA TRP A 229 -13.96 -4.44 0.67
C TRP A 229 -12.49 -4.33 0.98
N ASP A 230 -12.15 -4.30 2.26
CA ASP A 230 -10.75 -4.22 2.65
C ASP A 230 -10.44 -5.09 3.86
N ALA A 231 -9.16 -5.46 4.02
CA ALA A 231 -8.65 -6.30 5.09
C ALA A 231 -7.34 -5.73 5.67
N THR A 232 -7.29 -5.56 6.99
CA THR A 232 -6.13 -5.03 7.73
C THR A 232 -6.12 -5.55 9.18
N GLU A 233 -5.08 -5.25 9.97
CA GLU A 233 -5.10 -5.46 11.42
C GLU A 233 -6.21 -4.63 12.09
N SER A 234 -6.95 -5.24 13.02
CA SER A 234 -8.05 -4.60 13.74
C SER A 234 -7.61 -3.51 14.72
N LEU A 235 -6.37 -3.53 15.20
CA LEU A 235 -5.83 -2.45 16.02
C LEU A 235 -5.50 -1.21 15.18
N PRO A 236 -5.80 0.00 15.67
CA PRO A 236 -5.24 1.22 15.10
C PRO A 236 -3.71 1.18 15.12
N THR A 237 -3.09 1.80 14.12
CA THR A 237 -1.62 1.90 13.99
C THR A 237 -0.91 2.34 15.27
N GLN A 238 -1.47 3.32 16.00
CA GLN A 238 -0.91 3.83 17.25
C GLN A 238 -0.96 2.81 18.41
N GLU A 239 -1.87 1.85 18.36
CA GLU A 239 -1.97 0.78 19.34
C GLU A 239 -1.04 -0.38 19.00
N VAL A 240 -0.86 -0.67 17.71
CA VAL A 240 0.16 -1.62 17.24
C VAL A 240 1.56 -1.20 17.69
N GLY A 241 1.90 0.09 17.55
CA GLY A 241 3.20 0.61 17.99
C GLY A 241 3.44 0.58 19.51
N LYS A 242 2.43 0.23 20.31
CA LYS A 242 2.56 0.05 21.77
C LYS A 242 2.67 -1.42 22.18
N LEU A 243 2.53 -2.36 21.25
CA LEU A 243 2.64 -3.77 21.54
C LEU A 243 4.08 -4.14 21.85
N VAL A 244 4.25 -5.01 22.84
CA VAL A 244 5.55 -5.63 23.17
C VAL A 244 5.83 -6.79 22.22
N ASP A 245 4.79 -7.52 21.84
CA ASP A 245 4.86 -8.67 20.94
C ASP A 245 3.56 -8.82 20.13
N SER A 246 3.56 -9.80 19.24
CA SER A 246 2.48 -10.11 18.32
C SER A 246 1.24 -10.74 18.97
N SER A 247 1.31 -11.22 20.22
CA SER A 247 0.17 -11.80 20.94
C SER A 247 -0.94 -10.78 21.23
N GLY A 248 -0.59 -9.50 21.26
CA GLY A 248 -1.53 -8.40 21.45
C GLY A 248 -2.38 -8.05 20.24
N LEU A 249 -2.05 -8.57 19.05
CA LEU A 249 -2.82 -8.35 17.81
C LEU A 249 -4.25 -8.88 17.95
N ARG A 250 -5.19 -8.23 17.27
CA ARG A 250 -6.63 -8.51 17.41
C ARG A 250 -7.21 -9.30 16.26
N GLY A 251 -6.44 -9.48 15.19
CA GLY A 251 -6.84 -10.25 14.01
C GLY A 251 -7.25 -9.37 12.86
N VAL A 252 -7.78 -10.02 11.82
CA VAL A 252 -8.05 -9.38 10.53
C VAL A 252 -9.40 -8.67 10.56
N ASP A 253 -9.38 -7.35 10.48
CA ASP A 253 -10.55 -6.50 10.30
C ASP A 253 -10.93 -6.41 8.83
N PHE A 254 -12.10 -6.96 8.54
CA PHE A 254 -12.75 -6.84 7.25
C PHE A 254 -13.76 -5.72 7.29
N ARG A 255 -13.64 -4.79 6.35
CA ARG A 255 -14.53 -3.64 6.25
C ARG A 255 -15.22 -3.64 4.91
N PHE A 256 -16.53 -3.42 4.96
CA PHE A 256 -17.40 -3.17 3.83
C PHE A 256 -17.75 -1.69 3.81
N PHE A 257 -17.57 -1.05 2.66
CA PHE A 257 -17.99 0.34 2.47
C PHE A 257 -18.70 0.54 1.13
N LEU A 258 -19.72 1.38 1.17
CA LEU A 258 -20.12 2.16 0.01
C LEU A 258 -19.29 3.45 0.03
N VAL A 259 -18.46 3.64 -1.00
CA VAL A 259 -17.51 4.75 -1.10
C VAL A 259 -18.01 5.74 -2.15
N GLN A 260 -18.29 6.98 -1.75
CA GLN A 260 -18.56 8.09 -2.65
C GLN A 260 -17.24 8.77 -2.99
N GLN A 261 -16.93 8.91 -4.29
CA GLN A 261 -15.66 9.49 -4.73
C GLN A 261 -15.84 10.92 -5.27
N ARG A 262 -14.73 11.67 -5.31
CA ARG A 262 -14.65 13.04 -5.85
C ARG A 262 -15.60 14.02 -5.13
N VAL A 263 -15.72 13.88 -3.82
CA VAL A 263 -16.58 14.73 -2.97
C VAL A 263 -15.77 15.49 -1.93
N THR A 264 -16.24 16.67 -1.56
CA THR A 264 -15.60 17.53 -0.55
C THR A 264 -16.33 17.50 0.81
N SER A 265 -17.47 16.80 0.90
CA SER A 265 -18.29 16.71 2.11
C SER A 265 -19.11 15.41 2.14
N SER A 266 -19.44 14.93 3.34
CA SER A 266 -20.34 13.77 3.55
C SER A 266 -21.83 14.11 3.53
N LYS A 267 -22.20 15.39 3.38
CA LYS A 267 -23.60 15.84 3.42
C LYS A 267 -24.50 15.20 2.36
N ALA A 268 -23.95 14.95 1.17
CA ALA A 268 -24.68 14.40 0.03
C ALA A 268 -24.53 12.87 -0.10
N PHE A 269 -24.06 12.20 0.96
CA PHE A 269 -23.93 10.75 0.93
C PHE A 269 -25.32 10.09 0.87
N ASP A 270 -25.49 9.16 -0.05
CA ASP A 270 -26.73 8.41 -0.25
C ASP A 270 -26.86 7.26 0.76
N TRP A 271 -27.47 7.55 1.90
CA TRP A 271 -27.75 6.57 2.95
C TRP A 271 -28.80 5.54 2.54
N ASP A 272 -29.72 5.90 1.64
CA ASP A 272 -30.77 5.00 1.16
C ASP A 272 -30.17 3.94 0.24
N HIS A 273 -29.21 4.33 -0.60
CA HIS A 273 -28.45 3.41 -1.44
C HIS A 273 -27.61 2.42 -0.60
N LEU A 274 -26.97 2.89 0.48
CA LEU A 274 -26.27 2.00 1.41
C LEU A 274 -27.24 0.99 2.06
N ALA A 275 -28.43 1.43 2.48
CA ALA A 275 -29.43 0.53 3.06
C ALA A 275 -29.95 -0.51 2.05
N LEU A 276 -30.23 -0.08 0.82
CA LEU A 276 -30.68 -0.95 -0.28
C LEU A 276 -29.66 -2.06 -0.54
N LEU A 277 -28.40 -1.67 -0.79
CA LEU A 277 -27.32 -2.61 -1.06
C LEU A 277 -27.12 -3.60 0.10
N TRP A 278 -27.24 -3.12 1.34
CA TRP A 278 -27.19 -3.99 2.51
C TRP A 278 -28.31 -5.03 2.50
N GLN A 279 -29.56 -4.60 2.31
CA GLN A 279 -30.74 -5.47 2.38
C GLN A 279 -30.72 -6.54 1.29
N GLU A 280 -30.33 -6.18 0.08
CA GLU A 280 -30.34 -7.09 -1.06
C GLU A 280 -29.19 -8.12 -1.02
N TYR A 281 -28.02 -7.76 -0.47
CA TYR A 281 -26.81 -8.58 -0.64
C TYR A 281 -26.13 -9.05 0.64
N LEU A 282 -26.32 -8.38 1.77
CA LEU A 282 -25.58 -8.66 3.01
C LEU A 282 -26.46 -9.12 4.16
N ALA A 283 -27.74 -8.76 4.16
CA ALA A 283 -28.66 -9.12 5.23
C ALA A 283 -28.86 -10.64 5.39
N GLN A 284 -28.65 -11.42 4.32
CA GLN A 284 -28.81 -12.88 4.31
C GLN A 284 -27.48 -13.64 4.55
N GLU A 285 -26.36 -12.94 4.61
CA GLU A 285 -25.03 -13.56 4.76
C GLU A 285 -24.73 -13.78 6.25
N ASP A 286 -25.39 -14.78 6.84
CA ASP A 286 -25.36 -15.13 8.27
C ASP A 286 -24.01 -15.59 8.81
N TRP A 287 -23.14 -16.09 7.93
CA TRP A 287 -21.78 -16.50 8.24
C TRP A 287 -20.86 -15.32 8.61
N ILE A 288 -21.26 -14.07 8.35
CA ILE A 288 -20.45 -12.89 8.65
C ILE A 288 -20.71 -12.42 10.10
N PRO A 289 -19.70 -12.47 11.00
CA PRO A 289 -19.87 -12.09 12.39
C PRO A 289 -19.73 -10.56 12.58
N TRP A 290 -20.69 -9.80 12.05
CA TRP A 290 -20.69 -8.33 12.11
C TRP A 290 -20.45 -7.79 13.52
N ARG A 291 -19.60 -6.77 13.66
CA ARG A 291 -19.39 -6.09 14.93
C ARG A 291 -20.66 -5.32 15.31
N PRO A 292 -21.33 -5.62 16.44
CA PRO A 292 -22.68 -5.14 16.70
C PRO A 292 -22.75 -3.68 17.20
N HIS A 293 -21.65 -2.93 17.15
CA HIS A 293 -21.54 -1.64 17.81
C HIS A 293 -22.09 -0.53 16.91
N PRO A 294 -22.97 0.35 17.42
CA PRO A 294 -23.50 1.45 16.61
C PRO A 294 -22.41 2.47 16.26
N PRO A 295 -22.47 3.08 15.06
CA PRO A 295 -21.52 4.09 14.65
C PRO A 295 -21.64 5.35 15.52
N ARG A 296 -20.50 5.86 16.00
CA ARG A 296 -20.44 7.14 16.72
C ARG A 296 -20.17 8.27 15.73
N LYS A 297 -21.20 9.06 15.42
CA LYS A 297 -21.10 10.24 14.53
C LYS A 297 -21.17 11.53 15.34
N THR A 298 -20.33 12.49 14.99
CA THR A 298 -20.28 13.80 15.66
C THR A 298 -21.11 14.86 14.94
N LEU A 299 -21.15 14.80 13.60
CA LEU A 299 -21.86 15.77 12.74
C LEU A 299 -23.34 15.43 12.60
N GLN A 300 -24.18 16.46 12.54
CA GLN A 300 -25.64 16.27 12.57
C GLN A 300 -26.16 15.48 11.36
N TRP A 301 -25.75 15.82 10.13
CA TRP A 301 -26.21 15.10 8.93
C TRP A 301 -25.77 13.63 8.88
N GLU A 302 -24.63 13.29 9.50
CA GLU A 302 -24.21 11.88 9.63
C GLU A 302 -25.05 11.15 10.70
N LYS A 303 -25.45 11.82 11.78
CA LYS A 303 -26.41 11.27 12.76
C LYS A 303 -27.78 11.06 12.11
N ASP A 304 -28.23 12.02 11.31
CA ASP A 304 -29.50 11.96 10.57
C ASP A 304 -29.47 10.80 9.57
N GLY A 305 -28.33 10.60 8.89
CA GLY A 305 -28.08 9.44 8.03
C GLY A 305 -28.14 8.09 8.77
N VAL A 306 -27.51 7.98 9.93
CA VAL A 306 -27.63 6.77 10.78
C VAL A 306 -29.07 6.55 11.27
N ALA A 307 -29.79 7.62 11.61
CA ALA A 307 -31.21 7.54 11.96
C ALA A 307 -32.07 7.10 10.78
N ARG A 308 -31.73 7.54 9.56
CA ARG A 308 -32.37 7.11 8.31
C ARG A 308 -32.17 5.62 8.05
N LEU A 309 -30.94 5.10 8.18
CA LEU A 309 -30.66 3.67 8.09
C LEU A 309 -31.54 2.85 9.04
N LYS A 310 -31.67 3.31 10.30
CA LYS A 310 -32.54 2.66 11.29
C LYS A 310 -34.01 2.69 10.87
N ALA A 311 -34.50 3.81 10.34
CA ALA A 311 -35.88 3.93 9.86
C ALA A 311 -36.16 3.00 8.67
N LEU A 312 -35.14 2.71 7.84
CA LEU A 312 -35.21 1.74 6.76
C LEU A 312 -35.06 0.28 7.21
N GLY A 313 -34.93 0.02 8.52
CA GLY A 313 -34.79 -1.34 9.06
C GLY A 313 -33.39 -1.93 8.93
N ALA A 314 -32.37 -1.12 8.64
CA ALA A 314 -30.99 -1.58 8.60
C ALA A 314 -30.47 -1.89 10.03
N PRO A 315 -29.48 -2.79 10.16
CA PRO A 315 -28.96 -3.17 11.47
C PRO A 315 -28.22 -1.99 12.13
N ALA A 316 -28.22 -1.98 13.47
CA ALA A 316 -27.72 -0.86 14.27
C ALA A 316 -26.22 -0.54 14.05
N PHE A 317 -25.44 -1.50 13.55
CA PHE A 317 -24.01 -1.34 13.29
C PHE A 317 -23.69 -0.78 11.89
N LEU A 318 -24.68 -0.68 10.98
CA LEU A 318 -24.48 -0.13 9.64
C LEU A 318 -24.29 1.39 9.70
N GLY A 319 -23.39 1.91 8.87
CA GLY A 319 -23.00 3.32 8.85
C GLY A 319 -21.68 3.62 9.57
N ALA A 320 -20.94 2.59 10.00
CA ALA A 320 -19.55 2.73 10.44
C ALA A 320 -18.65 3.19 9.29
N GLY A 321 -17.58 3.93 9.58
CA GLY A 321 -16.68 4.46 8.55
C GLY A 321 -16.41 5.97 8.69
N TYR A 322 -15.85 6.56 7.66
CA TYR A 322 -15.23 7.88 7.66
C TYR A 322 -15.94 8.84 6.69
N GLY A 323 -16.46 9.94 7.24
CA GLY A 323 -17.25 10.91 6.49
C GLY A 323 -16.52 12.22 6.18
N GLU A 324 -17.00 13.31 6.76
CA GLU A 324 -16.58 14.68 6.42
C GLU A 324 -15.05 14.93 6.48
N LYS A 325 -14.37 14.34 7.46
CA LYS A 325 -12.90 14.47 7.56
C LYS A 325 -12.19 13.73 6.42
N GLN A 326 -12.67 12.54 6.05
CA GLN A 326 -12.11 11.75 4.95
C GLN A 326 -12.32 12.46 3.61
N ALA A 327 -13.50 13.07 3.41
CA ALA A 327 -13.81 13.83 2.21
C ALA A 327 -12.81 14.96 1.98
N LYS A 328 -12.46 15.69 3.05
CA LYS A 328 -11.48 16.79 2.99
C LYS A 328 -10.04 16.34 2.80
N LEU A 329 -9.71 15.11 3.22
CA LEU A 329 -8.35 14.58 3.13
C LEU A 329 -8.08 13.85 1.82
N SER A 330 -9.07 13.15 1.27
CA SER A 330 -8.89 12.19 0.17
C SER A 330 -9.87 12.37 -0.98
N GLY A 331 -10.90 13.21 -0.82
CA GLY A 331 -11.99 13.29 -1.78
C GLY A 331 -12.96 12.10 -1.73
N GLU A 332 -12.86 11.22 -0.73
CA GLU A 332 -13.73 10.06 -0.55
C GLU A 332 -14.57 10.14 0.74
N VAL A 333 -15.78 9.59 0.71
CA VAL A 333 -16.64 9.34 1.89
C VAL A 333 -16.97 7.86 1.91
N GLU A 334 -16.77 7.20 3.04
CA GLU A 334 -16.95 5.75 3.15
C GLU A 334 -17.79 5.38 4.37
N PHE A 335 -18.94 4.72 4.14
CA PHE A 335 -19.80 4.20 5.20
C PHE A 335 -20.28 2.78 4.90
N GLY A 336 -20.39 1.96 5.93
CA GLY A 336 -20.79 0.57 5.83
C GLY A 336 -20.65 -0.16 7.17
N ALA A 337 -20.04 -1.34 7.16
CA ALA A 337 -19.98 -2.25 8.30
C ALA A 337 -18.63 -2.98 8.36
N ARG A 338 -18.34 -3.62 9.50
CA ARG A 338 -17.08 -4.35 9.69
C ARG A 338 -17.24 -5.58 10.58
N PHE A 339 -16.35 -6.54 10.41
CA PHE A 339 -16.21 -7.72 11.26
C PHE A 339 -14.73 -8.08 11.41
N VAL A 340 -14.41 -8.91 12.41
CA VAL A 340 -13.02 -9.30 12.69
C VAL A 340 -12.90 -10.80 12.77
N LEU A 341 -11.98 -11.36 12.01
CA LEU A 341 -11.54 -12.74 12.18
C LEU A 341 -10.53 -12.83 13.34
N PRO A 342 -10.51 -13.94 14.10
CA PRO A 342 -9.58 -14.10 15.22
C PRO A 342 -8.10 -13.90 14.83
N PRO A 343 -7.24 -13.52 15.79
CA PRO A 343 -5.81 -13.38 15.53
C PRO A 343 -5.10 -14.70 15.17
N SER A 344 -5.74 -15.85 15.45
CA SER A 344 -5.27 -17.18 15.06
C SER A 344 -5.61 -17.56 13.62
N THR A 345 -6.29 -16.70 12.86
CA THR A 345 -6.66 -16.95 11.46
C THR A 345 -5.42 -17.03 10.57
N THR A 346 -5.42 -18.01 9.67
CA THR A 346 -4.38 -18.18 8.64
C THR A 346 -4.58 -17.22 7.48
N LEU A 347 -3.50 -16.90 6.74
CA LEU A 347 -3.62 -16.04 5.56
C LEU A 347 -4.49 -16.64 4.47
N LYS A 348 -4.51 -17.98 4.33
CA LYS A 348 -5.43 -18.65 3.41
C LYS A 348 -6.89 -18.37 3.79
N GLU A 349 -7.27 -18.58 5.05
CA GLU A 349 -8.63 -18.33 5.52
C GLU A 349 -9.03 -16.85 5.35
N ALA A 350 -8.14 -15.92 5.70
CA ALA A 350 -8.39 -14.49 5.52
C ALA A 350 -8.57 -14.13 4.03
N THR A 351 -7.74 -14.70 3.14
CA THR A 351 -7.84 -14.46 1.69
C THR A 351 -9.10 -15.08 1.08
N GLU A 352 -9.51 -16.27 1.54
CA GLU A 352 -10.76 -16.90 1.13
C GLU A 352 -11.97 -16.06 1.54
N VAL A 353 -11.97 -15.50 2.76
CA VAL A 353 -12.99 -14.56 3.21
C VAL A 353 -12.99 -13.30 2.34
N LEU A 354 -11.82 -12.69 2.09
CA LEU A 354 -11.71 -11.49 1.23
C LEU A 354 -12.27 -11.76 -0.17
N SER A 355 -11.93 -12.91 -0.74
CA SER A 355 -12.38 -13.34 -2.06
C SER A 355 -13.89 -13.57 -2.09
N ARG A 356 -14.45 -14.21 -1.06
CA ARG A 356 -15.90 -14.43 -0.94
C ARG A 356 -16.66 -13.11 -0.84
N VAL A 357 -16.19 -12.17 -0.03
CA VAL A 357 -16.85 -10.85 0.08
C VAL A 357 -16.66 -10.00 -1.17
N ALA A 358 -15.53 -10.13 -1.87
CA ALA A 358 -15.31 -9.48 -3.17
C ALA A 358 -16.36 -9.92 -4.22
N VAL A 359 -16.71 -11.21 -4.25
CA VAL A 359 -17.81 -11.71 -5.12
C VAL A 359 -19.14 -11.06 -4.76
N ILE A 360 -19.44 -10.90 -3.46
CA ILE A 360 -20.65 -10.19 -3.02
C ILE A 360 -20.61 -8.74 -3.48
N GLY A 361 -19.51 -8.01 -3.20
CA GLY A 361 -19.33 -6.61 -3.60
C GLY A 361 -19.42 -6.37 -5.11
N SER A 362 -18.93 -7.31 -5.91
CA SER A 362 -19.01 -7.21 -7.38
C SER A 362 -20.45 -7.36 -7.88
N ARG A 363 -21.25 -8.24 -7.26
CA ARG A 363 -22.70 -8.34 -7.55
C ARG A 363 -23.45 -7.07 -7.15
N MET A 364 -23.12 -6.50 -5.99
CA MET A 364 -23.68 -5.22 -5.53
C MET A 364 -23.41 -4.10 -6.53
N ALA A 365 -22.17 -4.02 -7.03
CA ALA A 365 -21.77 -2.97 -7.95
C ALA A 365 -22.44 -3.06 -9.32
N GLN A 366 -22.72 -4.28 -9.79
CA GLN A 366 -23.43 -4.51 -11.06
C GLN A 366 -24.92 -4.15 -10.97
N HIS A 367 -25.57 -4.35 -9.81
CA HIS A 367 -27.02 -4.16 -9.68
C HIS A 367 -27.47 -2.70 -9.77
N ALA A 368 -26.64 -1.77 -9.28
CA ALA A 368 -26.96 -0.34 -9.28
C ALA A 368 -26.93 0.33 -10.68
N THR A 369 -26.83 -0.46 -11.77
CA THR A 369 -27.03 -0.02 -13.15
C THR A 369 -28.47 -0.21 -13.66
N GLN A 370 -29.34 -0.86 -12.90
CA GLN A 370 -30.76 -0.99 -13.26
C GLN A 370 -31.53 0.25 -12.81
N PRO A 371 -32.34 0.89 -13.68
CA PRO A 371 -33.19 2.01 -13.28
C PRO A 371 -34.25 1.51 -12.30
N GLN A 372 -33.95 1.53 -11.00
CA GLN A 372 -34.95 1.30 -9.98
C GLN A 372 -35.80 2.57 -9.87
N GLY A 373 -37.05 2.47 -10.30
CA GLY A 373 -38.07 3.46 -9.98
C GLY A 373 -38.05 3.68 -8.46
N ARG A 374 -37.95 4.95 -8.05
CA ARG A 374 -37.95 5.37 -6.65
C ARG A 374 -39.03 4.61 -5.88
N LEU A 375 -38.62 3.86 -4.85
CA LEU A 375 -39.52 3.34 -3.81
C LEU A 375 -40.20 4.50 -3.07
#